data_AF-A0A942N5U6-F1
#
_entry.id   AF-A0A942N5U6-F1
#
_cell.length_a   1.000
_cell.length_b   1.000
_cell.length_c   1.000
_cell.angle_alpha   90.00
_cell.angle_beta   90.00
_cell.angle_gamma   90.00
#
_symmetry.space_group_name_H-M   'P 1'
#
loop_
_entity.id
_entity.type
_entity.pdbx_description
1 polymer ?
#
loop_
_entity_poly.entity_id
_entity_poly.type
_entity_poly.pdbx_seq_one_letter_code
_entity_poly.pdbx_strand_id
1 'polypeptide(L)'
;MTFFDEGFEKELAYLGTVSGREEDKISELSLEVKYSDQTPFFNNARLALICRKLYSQEYKSEGFIDPAFKEEFYPDKDYHTLYC
;
A
#
# COMPACT_ATOMS: atom_id res chain seq x y z
N MET A 1 -6.64 4.93 3.70
CA MET A 1 -6.67 5.22 2.24
C MET A 1 -7.15 6.65 2.06
N THR A 2 -6.49 7.44 1.22
CA THR A 2 -6.78 8.87 1.03
C THR A 2 -6.98 9.18 -0.44
N PHE A 3 -8.00 9.98 -0.76
CA PHE A 3 -8.36 10.39 -2.11
C PHE A 3 -8.20 11.90 -2.24
N PHE A 4 -7.42 12.32 -3.23
CA PHE A 4 -7.17 13.72 -3.55
C PHE A 4 -8.08 14.17 -4.70
N ASP A 5 -8.24 15.48 -4.83
CA ASP A 5 -8.82 16.10 -6.03
C ASP A 5 -7.77 16.23 -7.14
N GLU A 6 -8.19 16.73 -8.30
CA GLU A 6 -7.29 17.01 -9.43
C GLU A 6 -6.18 18.01 -9.03
N GLY A 7 -5.01 17.87 -9.65
CA GLY A 7 -3.84 18.73 -9.41
C GLY A 7 -2.74 18.14 -8.52
N PHE A 8 -2.95 16.95 -7.96
CA PHE A 8 -1.96 16.21 -7.17
C PHE A 8 -1.31 15.05 -7.93
N GLU A 9 -1.47 14.99 -9.25
CA GLU A 9 -1.04 13.83 -10.06
C GLU A 9 0.47 13.63 -10.00
N LYS A 10 1.25 14.71 -9.92
CA LYS A 10 2.71 14.64 -9.86
C LYS A 10 3.19 14.08 -8.52
N GLU A 11 2.62 14.55 -7.42
CA GLU A 11 2.90 14.09 -6.07
C GLU A 11 2.52 12.63 -5.90
N LEU A 12 1.34 12.23 -6.38
CA LEU A 12 0.88 10.84 -6.35
C LEU A 12 1.74 9.93 -7.22
N ALA A 13 2.16 10.40 -8.41
CA ALA A 13 3.09 9.66 -9.26
C ALA A 13 4.45 9.46 -8.57
N TYR A 14 4.99 10.49 -7.91
CA TYR A 14 6.23 10.38 -7.14
C TYR A 14 6.11 9.36 -6.01
N LEU A 15 5.04 9.45 -5.20
CA LEU A 15 4.78 8.53 -4.10
C LEU A 15 4.68 7.07 -4.55
N GLY A 16 4.12 6.82 -5.74
CA GLY A 16 4.01 5.50 -6.35
C GLY A 16 5.29 4.98 -7.02
N THR A 17 6.26 5.84 -7.32
CA THR A 17 7.48 5.47 -8.06
C THR A 17 8.64 5.14 -7.13
N VAL A 18 8.82 5.90 -6.06
CA VAL A 18 9.94 5.66 -5.13
C VAL A 18 9.57 4.55 -4.13
N SER A 19 10.45 4.11 -3.23
CA SER A 19 10.11 3.21 -2.09
C SER A 19 10.31 3.91 -0.75
N GLY A 20 9.31 3.82 0.16
CA GLY A 20 9.39 4.45 1.49
C GLY A 20 10.35 3.73 2.43
N ARG A 21 10.90 2.59 1.97
CA ARG A 21 11.96 1.84 2.64
C ARG A 21 13.33 2.49 2.44
N GLU A 22 13.52 3.20 1.34
CA GLU A 22 14.81 3.77 0.94
C GLU A 22 14.94 5.23 1.37
N GLU A 23 13.84 5.98 1.32
CA GLU A 23 13.80 7.40 1.69
C GLU A 23 12.48 7.79 2.36
N ASP A 24 12.51 8.92 3.07
CA ASP A 24 11.30 9.58 3.54
C ASP A 24 10.68 10.41 2.40
N LYS A 25 9.89 9.75 1.55
CA LYS A 25 9.26 10.43 0.41
C LYS A 25 8.28 11.53 0.80
N ILE A 26 7.75 11.50 2.02
CA ILE A 26 6.73 12.46 2.44
C ILE A 26 7.42 13.81 2.71
N SER A 27 8.66 13.81 3.22
CA SER A 27 9.41 15.04 3.47
C SER A 27 9.75 15.82 2.19
N GLU A 28 9.85 15.13 1.05
CA GLU A 28 10.10 15.75 -0.26
C GLU A 28 8.85 16.42 -0.86
N LEU A 29 7.67 16.24 -0.24
CA LEU A 29 6.40 16.74 -0.74
C LEU A 29 5.80 17.77 0.21
N SER A 30 5.06 18.73 -0.34
CA SER A 30 4.28 19.70 0.44
C SER A 30 2.93 19.12 0.91
N LEU A 31 2.94 17.89 1.42
CA LEU A 31 1.77 17.19 1.93
C LEU A 31 1.78 17.15 3.45
N GLU A 32 0.71 17.62 4.08
CA GLU A 32 0.59 17.61 5.55
C GLU A 32 0.00 16.28 6.03
N VAL A 33 0.72 15.55 6.89
CA VAL A 33 0.23 14.31 7.51
C VAL A 33 -0.45 14.62 8.85
N LYS A 34 -1.69 14.16 9.00
CA LYS A 34 -2.45 14.12 10.25
C LYS A 34 -2.75 12.69 10.66
N TYR A 35 -3.21 12.51 11.88
CA TYR A 35 -3.46 11.20 12.47
C TYR A 35 -4.88 11.10 13.00
N SER A 36 -5.53 9.98 12.68
CA SER A 36 -6.71 9.49 13.38
C SER A 36 -6.23 8.32 14.25
N ASP A 37 -6.13 8.56 15.55
CA ASP A 37 -5.43 7.67 16.49
C ASP A 37 -4.00 7.37 16.01
N GLN A 38 -3.71 6.13 15.61
CA GLN A 38 -2.42 5.69 15.08
C GLN A 38 -2.37 5.65 13.55
N THR A 39 -3.47 5.98 12.85
CA THR A 39 -3.56 5.87 11.40
C THR A 39 -3.25 7.22 10.73
N PRO A 40 -2.17 7.33 9.94
CA PRO A 40 -1.87 8.56 9.21
C PRO A 40 -2.82 8.76 8.03
N PHE A 41 -3.12 10.02 7.73
CA PHE A 41 -3.82 10.47 6.53
C PHE A 41 -3.32 11.85 6.11
N PHE A 42 -3.48 12.20 4.83
CA PHE A 42 -3.09 13.50 4.32
C PHE A 42 -4.21 14.53 4.53
N ASN A 43 -3.90 15.66 5.16
CA ASN A 43 -4.86 16.74 5.40
C ASN A 43 -5.36 17.37 4.08
N ASN A 44 -4.54 17.33 3.04
CA ASN A 44 -4.86 17.82 1.69
C ASN A 44 -5.83 16.91 0.92
N ALA A 45 -6.15 15.71 1.44
CA ALA A 45 -7.06 14.79 0.77
C ALA A 45 -8.52 15.23 0.92
N ARG A 46 -9.31 15.10 -0.14
CA ARG A 46 -10.77 15.32 -0.10
C ARG A 46 -11.49 14.30 0.78
N LEU A 47 -11.02 13.06 0.79
CA LEU A 47 -11.61 11.97 1.54
C LEU A 47 -10.53 11.06 2.13
N ALA A 48 -10.62 10.78 3.43
CA ALA A 48 -9.82 9.76 4.10
C ALA A 48 -10.72 8.63 4.62
N LEU A 49 -10.48 7.41 4.14
CA LEU A 49 -11.08 6.19 4.67
C LEU A 49 -10.12 5.57 5.69
N ILE A 50 -10.50 5.64 6.96
CA ILE A 50 -9.80 4.98 8.07
C ILE A 50 -10.48 3.63 8.28
N CYS A 51 -9.77 2.57 7.88
CA CYS A 51 -10.30 1.20 7.88
C CYS A 51 -9.61 0.36 8.95
N ARG A 52 -10.33 -0.64 9.47
CA ARG A 52 -9.74 -1.72 10.27
C ARG A 52 -9.64 -2.98 9.41
N LYS A 53 -8.53 -3.71 9.53
CA LYS A 53 -8.39 -5.04 8.94
C LYS A 53 -9.37 -5.98 9.63
N LEU A 54 -10.25 -6.62 8.86
CA LEU A 54 -11.22 -7.57 9.41
C LEU A 54 -10.74 -9.00 9.28
N TYR A 55 -10.02 -9.29 8.20
CA TYR A 55 -9.47 -10.61 7.95
C TYR A 55 -8.14 -10.52 7.20
N SER A 56 -7.25 -11.46 7.49
CA SER A 56 -6.01 -11.63 6.75
C SER A 56 -5.65 -13.10 6.63
N GLN A 57 -5.13 -13.49 5.47
CA GLN A 57 -4.75 -14.87 5.20
C GLN A 57 -3.43 -14.90 4.42
N GLU A 58 -2.43 -15.57 4.97
CA GLU A 58 -1.21 -15.88 4.24
C GLU A 58 -1.48 -16.93 3.17
N TYR A 59 -0.95 -16.70 1.97
CA TYR A 59 -0.96 -17.73 0.94
C TYR A 59 -0.08 -18.88 1.38
N LYS A 60 -0.71 -20.05 1.48
CA LYS A 60 -0.04 -21.30 1.79
C LYS A 60 0.38 -21.96 0.50
N SER A 61 1.59 -22.52 0.46
CA SER A 61 2.13 -23.21 -0.71
C SER A 61 1.21 -24.34 -1.21
N GLU A 62 0.47 -24.94 -0.29
CA GLU A 62 -0.50 -26.01 -0.48
C GLU A 62 -1.79 -25.53 -1.14
N GLY A 63 -2.04 -24.21 -1.16
CA GLY A 63 -3.19 -23.60 -1.81
C GLY A 63 -3.02 -23.41 -3.32
N PHE A 64 -1.82 -23.59 -3.86
CA PHE A 64 -1.56 -23.49 -5.29
C PHE A 64 -1.97 -24.78 -6.00
N ILE A 65 -2.99 -24.69 -6.85
CA ILE A 65 -3.50 -25.83 -7.64
C ILE A 65 -2.56 -26.16 -8.79
N ASP A 66 -2.01 -25.13 -9.45
CA ASP A 66 -1.04 -25.27 -10.53
C ASP A 66 0.39 -25.08 -9.99
N PRO A 67 1.21 -26.14 -9.94
CA PRO A 67 2.59 -26.04 -9.51
C PRO A 67 3.44 -25.17 -10.44
N ALA A 68 3.16 -25.13 -11.74
CA ALA A 68 3.95 -24.34 -12.69
C ALA A 68 3.78 -22.84 -12.42
N PHE A 69 2.56 -22.39 -12.15
CA PHE A 69 2.27 -21.02 -11.73
C PHE A 69 3.03 -20.65 -10.45
N LYS A 70 3.05 -21.54 -9.46
CA LYS A 70 3.76 -21.30 -8.21
C LYS A 70 5.26 -21.09 -8.44
N GLU A 71 5.90 -21.93 -9.24
CA GLU A 71 7.33 -21.82 -9.53
C GLU A 71 7.65 -20.59 -10.41
N GLU A 72 6.76 -20.20 -11.32
CA GLU A 72 6.94 -19.03 -12.18
C GLU A 72 6.83 -17.70 -11.41
N PHE A 73 5.80 -17.58 -10.56
CA PHE A 73 5.49 -16.31 -9.88
C PHE A 73 6.06 -16.20 -8.46
N TYR A 74 6.47 -17.31 -7.84
CA TYR A 74 7.06 -17.33 -6.50
C TYR A 74 8.31 -18.23 -6.42
N PRO A 75 9.35 -17.95 -7.24
CA PRO A 75 10.59 -18.75 -7.23
C PRO A 75 11.28 -18.72 -5.86
N ASP A 76 11.18 -17.59 -5.14
CA ASP A 76 11.80 -17.37 -3.83
C ASP A 76 10.87 -17.74 -2.65
N LYS A 77 9.68 -18.29 -2.94
CA LYS A 77 8.67 -18.72 -1.94
C LYS A 77 8.21 -17.59 -1.01
N ASP A 78 8.19 -16.36 -1.52
CA ASP A 78 7.77 -15.13 -0.85
C ASP A 78 6.26 -14.87 -1.07
N TYR A 79 5.44 -15.76 -0.52
CA TYR A 79 4.00 -15.72 -0.76
C TYR A 79 3.30 -14.49 -0.17
N HIS A 80 2.30 -13.97 -0.91
CA HIS A 80 1.52 -12.82 -0.49
C HIS A 80 0.63 -13.12 0.74
N THR A 81 0.27 -12.06 1.47
CA THR A 81 -0.82 -12.09 2.44
C THR A 81 -2.03 -11.36 1.85
N LEU A 82 -3.16 -12.04 1.80
CA LEU A 82 -4.45 -11.46 1.47
C LEU A 82 -5.00 -10.69 2.67
N TYR A 83 -5.56 -9.51 2.42
CA TYR A 83 -6.23 -8.69 3.43
C TYR A 83 -7.65 -8.34 2.96
N CYS A 84 -8.64 -8.50 3.84
CA CYS A 84 -10.02 -8.03 3.66
C CYS A 84 -10.40 -6.99 4.72
#